data_AF-A0A2X3ELK3-F1
#
_entry.id   AF-A0A2X3ELK3-F1
#
_cell.length_a   1.000
_cell.length_b   1.000
_cell.length_c   1.000
_cell.angle_alpha   90.00
_cell.angle_beta   90.00
_cell.angle_gamma   90.00
#
_symmetry.space_group_name_H-M   'P 1'
#
loop_
_entity.id
_entity.type
_entity.pdbx_description
1 polymer ?
#
loop_
_entity_poly.entity_id
_entity_poly.type
_entity_poly.pdbx_seq_one_letter_code
_entity_poly.pdbx_strand_id
1 'polypeptide(L)'
;MSPAAREADSRWIGELWQNYLNTIAANRQSHRPAALPGALGIIDGLRKVGGDTAKYALDNKLVDELATSTEVEKALTKQFGWSKADNNYRAISYYDYNVKTPSDQGSAIAVIFANGAIMDGEETPGNVGGDTTAAQIRDARLDPKIKAIVLRVNSPGGSVTASEIIREELAAAKPPVNR
;
A
#
# COMPACT_ATOMS: atom_id res chain seq x y z
N MET A 1 19.15 -21.48 -6.44
CA MET A 1 19.44 -20.05 -6.68
C MET A 1 20.93 -19.88 -6.93
N SER A 2 21.32 -19.19 -8.01
CA SER A 2 22.73 -18.88 -8.30
C SER A 2 23.29 -17.85 -7.29
N PRO A 3 24.62 -17.68 -7.19
CA PRO A 3 25.21 -16.65 -6.35
C PRO A 3 24.71 -15.23 -6.70
N ALA A 4 24.65 -14.90 -8.00
CA ALA A 4 24.19 -13.60 -8.47
C ALA A 4 22.73 -13.30 -8.08
N ALA A 5 21.83 -14.28 -8.25
CA ALA A 5 20.43 -14.14 -7.83
C ALA A 5 20.32 -13.97 -6.31
N ARG A 6 21.10 -14.73 -5.54
CA ARG A 6 21.12 -14.60 -4.07
C ARG A 6 21.54 -13.20 -3.62
N GLU A 7 22.58 -12.65 -4.22
CA GLU A 7 23.10 -11.33 -3.89
C GLU A 7 22.06 -10.24 -4.20
N ALA A 8 21.48 -10.28 -5.39
CA ALA A 8 20.43 -9.35 -5.78
C ALA A 8 19.22 -9.44 -4.83
N ASP A 9 18.73 -10.64 -4.56
CA ASP A 9 17.52 -10.84 -3.77
C ASP A 9 17.70 -10.51 -2.29
N SER A 10 18.84 -10.92 -1.71
CA SER A 10 19.13 -10.64 -0.30
C SER A 10 19.24 -9.14 -0.04
N ARG A 11 19.76 -8.37 -1.00
CA ARG A 11 19.90 -6.92 -0.88
C ARG A 11 18.54 -6.25 -0.76
N TRP A 12 17.65 -6.44 -1.73
CA TRP A 12 16.37 -5.72 -1.71
C TRP A 12 15.44 -6.24 -0.61
N ILE A 13 15.42 -7.56 -0.32
CA ILE A 13 14.63 -8.12 0.79
C ILE A 13 15.14 -7.55 2.12
N GLY A 14 16.45 -7.50 2.30
CA GLY A 14 17.07 -6.92 3.48
C GLY A 14 16.70 -5.46 3.67
N GLU A 15 16.80 -4.64 2.62
CA GLU A 15 16.43 -3.22 2.66
C GLU A 15 14.93 -3.02 2.96
N LEU A 16 14.04 -3.79 2.33
CA LEU A 16 12.60 -3.72 2.62
C LEU A 16 12.27 -4.13 4.06
N TRP A 17 12.92 -5.18 4.56
CA TRP A 17 12.75 -5.60 5.95
C TRP A 17 13.25 -4.52 6.92
N GLN A 18 14.39 -3.90 6.62
CA GLN A 18 14.86 -2.77 7.41
C GLN A 18 13.87 -1.62 7.34
N ASN A 19 13.33 -1.25 6.18
CA ASN A 19 12.31 -0.20 6.07
C ASN A 19 11.06 -0.51 6.89
N TYR A 20 10.63 -1.77 6.95
CA TYR A 20 9.54 -2.22 7.81
C TYR A 20 9.87 -1.98 9.30
N LEU A 21 11.00 -2.50 9.78
CA LEU A 21 11.45 -2.30 11.17
C LEU A 21 11.61 -0.82 11.49
N ASN A 22 12.10 -0.06 10.52
CA ASN A 22 12.38 1.34 10.63
C ASN A 22 11.13 2.18 10.87
N THR A 23 10.08 1.87 10.13
CA THR A 23 8.77 2.51 10.21
C THR A 23 8.08 2.16 11.53
N ILE A 24 8.08 0.89 11.92
CA ILE A 24 7.45 0.46 13.17
C ILE A 24 8.15 1.06 14.38
N ALA A 25 9.48 1.05 14.42
CA ALA A 25 10.25 1.62 15.52
C ALA A 25 9.98 3.13 15.68
N ALA A 26 9.88 3.86 14.57
CA ALA A 26 9.51 5.28 14.60
C ALA A 26 8.09 5.49 15.15
N ASN A 27 7.11 4.71 14.67
CA ASN A 27 5.72 4.81 15.11
C ASN A 27 5.53 4.45 16.59
N ARG A 28 6.33 3.51 17.12
CA ARG A 28 6.30 3.09 18.53
C ARG A 28 7.24 3.90 19.43
N GLN A 29 7.91 4.93 18.90
CA GLN A 29 8.91 5.74 19.61
C GLN A 29 9.98 4.88 20.32
N SER A 30 10.36 3.77 19.68
CA SER A 30 11.27 2.76 20.25
C SER A 30 12.57 2.63 19.44
N HIS A 31 13.63 2.14 20.08
CA HIS A 31 14.90 1.88 19.40
C HIS A 31 14.84 0.57 18.61
N ARG A 32 15.54 0.51 17.47
CA ARG A 32 15.42 -0.55 16.46
C ARG A 32 15.89 -1.98 16.82
N PRO A 33 16.59 -2.29 17.93
CA PRO A 33 16.66 -3.67 18.38
C PRO A 33 15.46 -4.08 19.27
N ALA A 34 14.68 -3.13 19.80
CA ALA A 34 13.59 -3.44 20.72
C ALA A 34 12.28 -3.85 20.01
N ALA A 35 12.06 -3.39 18.78
CA ALA A 35 10.83 -3.71 18.04
C ALA A 35 10.77 -5.20 17.64
N LEU A 36 11.84 -5.75 17.08
CA LEU A 36 11.95 -7.18 16.72
C LEU A 36 13.42 -7.64 16.82
N PRO A 37 13.85 -8.25 17.94
CA PRO A 37 15.25 -8.58 18.22
C PRO A 37 15.79 -9.83 17.46
N GLY A 38 15.14 -10.23 16.37
CA GLY A 38 15.40 -11.49 15.68
C GLY A 38 14.91 -12.72 16.46
N ALA A 39 15.05 -13.91 15.85
CA ALA A 39 14.43 -15.13 16.37
C ALA A 39 14.90 -15.50 17.79
N LEU A 40 16.20 -15.45 18.06
CA LEU A 40 16.74 -15.78 19.40
C LEU A 40 16.25 -14.80 20.47
N GLY A 41 16.24 -13.50 20.17
CA GLY A 41 15.74 -12.48 21.10
C GLY A 41 14.25 -12.63 21.40
N ILE A 42 13.45 -13.03 20.40
CA ILE A 42 12.02 -13.33 20.59
C ILE A 42 11.85 -14.57 21.48
N ILE A 43 12.57 -15.65 21.22
CA ILE A 43 12.49 -16.89 22.01
C ILE A 43 12.88 -16.63 23.47
N ASP A 44 13.98 -15.91 23.71
CA ASP A 44 14.43 -15.59 25.07
C ASP A 44 13.45 -14.67 25.79
N GLY A 45 12.88 -13.69 25.08
CA GLY A 45 11.84 -12.82 25.60
C GLY A 45 10.58 -13.56 26.00
N LEU A 46 10.09 -14.47 25.15
CA LEU A 46 8.91 -15.29 25.43
C LEU A 46 9.12 -16.24 26.61
N ARG A 47 10.30 -16.85 26.74
CA ARG A 47 10.63 -17.71 27.90
C ARG A 47 10.51 -16.96 29.23
N LYS A 48 10.91 -15.69 29.28
CA LYS A 48 10.82 -14.85 30.50
C LYS A 48 9.39 -14.59 30.95
N VAL A 49 8.43 -14.62 30.02
CA VAL A 49 7.01 -14.43 30.30
C VAL A 49 6.20 -15.73 30.21
N GLY A 50 6.87 -16.89 30.30
CA GLY A 50 6.19 -18.19 30.30
C GLY A 50 5.48 -18.54 28.99
N GLY A 51 5.88 -17.95 27.87
CA GLY A 51 5.27 -18.15 26.56
C GLY A 51 4.06 -17.25 26.27
N ASP A 52 3.71 -16.32 27.16
CA ASP A 52 2.62 -15.36 26.95
C ASP A 52 3.03 -14.28 25.93
N THR A 53 2.46 -14.34 24.73
CA THR A 53 2.76 -13.42 23.64
C THR A 53 2.19 -12.02 23.86
N ALA A 54 1.05 -11.90 24.54
CA ALA A 54 0.43 -10.62 24.85
C ALA A 54 1.26 -9.87 25.90
N LYS A 55 1.67 -10.58 26.95
CA LYS A 55 2.57 -10.03 27.97
C LYS A 55 3.92 -9.63 27.37
N TYR A 56 4.51 -10.47 26.51
CA TYR A 56 5.74 -10.11 25.80
C TYR A 56 5.57 -8.81 24.99
N ALA A 57 4.48 -8.68 24.23
CA ALA A 57 4.22 -7.50 23.42
C ALA A 57 4.05 -6.24 24.28
N LEU A 58 3.35 -6.32 25.41
CA LEU A 58 3.18 -5.20 26.33
C LEU A 58 4.50 -4.80 27.01
N ASP A 59 5.20 -5.78 27.59
CA ASP A 59 6.47 -5.55 28.30
C ASP A 59 7.55 -4.95 27.37
N ASN A 60 7.48 -5.23 26.06
CA ASN A 60 8.38 -4.68 25.04
C ASN A 60 7.80 -3.48 24.26
N LYS A 61 6.65 -2.93 24.69
CA LYS A 61 5.99 -1.76 24.08
C LYS A 61 5.62 -1.92 22.61
N LEU A 62 5.36 -3.15 22.16
CA LEU A 62 4.77 -3.42 20.85
C LEU A 62 3.27 -3.09 20.81
N VAL A 63 2.62 -3.17 21.98
CA VAL A 63 1.25 -2.72 22.23
C VAL A 63 1.22 -1.81 23.45
N ASP A 64 0.12 -1.08 23.64
CA ASP A 64 -0.02 -0.10 24.73
C ASP A 64 -0.75 -0.67 25.94
N GLU A 65 -1.78 -1.48 25.70
CA GLU A 65 -2.62 -2.07 26.76
C GLU A 65 -3.09 -3.47 26.36
N LEU A 66 -3.36 -4.32 27.36
CA LEU A 66 -4.02 -5.61 27.18
C LEU A 66 -5.43 -5.51 27.77
N ALA A 67 -6.44 -5.76 26.94
CA ALA A 67 -7.84 -5.60 27.30
C ALA A 67 -8.70 -6.64 26.56
N THR A 68 -9.80 -7.02 27.20
CA THR A 68 -10.86 -7.81 26.58
C THR A 68 -11.68 -6.96 25.60
N SER A 69 -12.42 -7.62 24.69
CA SER A 69 -13.30 -6.91 23.74
C SER A 69 -14.29 -5.96 24.44
N THR A 70 -14.83 -6.36 25.59
CA THR A 70 -15.78 -5.54 26.38
C THR A 70 -15.12 -4.31 26.98
N GLU A 71 -13.87 -4.42 27.43
CA GLU A 71 -13.11 -3.29 27.95
C GLU A 71 -12.76 -2.30 26.83
N VAL A 72 -12.38 -2.80 25.65
CA VAL A 72 -12.16 -1.98 24.45
C VAL A 72 -13.43 -1.26 24.03
N GLU A 73 -14.58 -1.95 23.97
CA GLU A 73 -15.88 -1.35 23.65
C GLU A 73 -16.24 -0.24 24.65
N LYS A 74 -16.01 -0.47 25.94
CA LYS A 74 -16.25 0.53 26.99
C LYS A 74 -15.34 1.76 26.80
N ALA A 75 -14.06 1.56 26.49
CA ALA A 75 -13.12 2.65 26.23
C ALA A 75 -13.53 3.47 24.99
N LEU A 76 -13.90 2.80 23.89
CA LEU A 76 -14.37 3.46 22.66
C LEU A 76 -15.71 4.16 22.87
N THR A 77 -16.64 3.56 23.61
CA THR A 77 -17.93 4.17 23.98
C THR A 77 -17.71 5.41 24.85
N LYS A 78 -16.74 5.39 25.76
CA LYS A 78 -16.38 6.58 26.56
C LYS A 78 -15.85 7.70 25.66
N GLN A 79 -15.08 7.38 24.63
CA GLN A 79 -14.45 8.36 23.74
C GLN A 79 -15.42 8.94 22.69
N PHE A 80 -16.25 8.09 22.07
CA PHE A 80 -17.10 8.45 20.93
C PHE A 80 -18.60 8.54 21.28
N GLY A 81 -18.99 8.05 22.45
CA GLY A 81 -20.38 8.00 22.92
C GLY A 81 -21.13 6.75 22.47
N TRP A 82 -22.24 6.44 23.14
CA TRP A 82 -23.11 5.31 22.80
C TRP A 82 -24.17 5.70 21.76
N SER A 83 -24.36 4.84 20.76
CA SER A 83 -25.47 4.87 19.82
C SER A 83 -26.54 3.88 20.27
N LYS A 84 -27.73 4.38 20.64
CA LYS A 84 -28.90 3.53 20.92
C LYS A 84 -29.45 2.85 19.67
N ALA A 85 -29.23 3.44 18.49
CA ALA A 85 -29.71 2.89 17.23
C ALA A 85 -28.89 1.66 16.83
N ASP A 86 -27.56 1.76 16.96
CA ASP A 86 -26.63 0.72 16.51
C ASP A 86 -26.26 -0.27 17.62
N ASN A 87 -26.70 0.00 18.86
CA ASN A 87 -26.30 -0.73 20.07
C ASN A 87 -24.78 -0.90 20.18
N ASN A 88 -24.04 0.18 19.93
CA ASN A 88 -22.58 0.19 19.98
C ASN A 88 -22.04 1.62 20.24
N TYR A 89 -20.72 1.77 20.37
CA TYR A 89 -20.09 3.09 20.29
C TYR A 89 -20.38 3.74 18.93
N ARG A 90 -20.49 5.08 18.91
CA ARG A 90 -20.73 5.82 17.67
C ARG A 90 -19.55 5.67 16.72
N ALA A 91 -19.79 4.98 15.62
CA ALA A 91 -18.84 4.80 14.55
C ALA A 91 -19.57 4.65 13.22
N ILE A 92 -18.83 4.77 12.13
CA ILE A 92 -19.29 4.44 10.79
C ILE A 92 -18.22 3.60 10.14
N SER A 93 -18.63 2.50 9.51
CA SER A 93 -17.72 1.68 8.72
C SER A 93 -17.15 2.50 7.59
N TYR A 94 -15.89 2.25 7.22
CA TYR A 94 -15.29 2.86 6.04
C TYR A 94 -16.13 2.63 4.77
N TYR A 95 -16.78 1.47 4.65
CA TYR A 95 -17.60 1.11 3.49
C TYR A 95 -18.93 1.87 3.40
N ASP A 96 -19.46 2.36 4.53
CA ASP A 96 -20.71 3.13 4.60
C ASP A 96 -20.45 4.63 4.61
N TYR A 97 -19.18 5.04 4.77
CA TYR A 97 -18.79 6.43 4.78
C TYR A 97 -18.80 7.01 3.37
N ASN A 98 -19.80 7.85 3.07
CA ASN A 98 -19.92 8.47 1.76
C ASN A 98 -18.84 9.54 1.55
N VAL A 99 -17.81 9.19 0.77
CA VAL A 99 -16.72 10.11 0.40
C VAL A 99 -17.23 11.07 -0.68
N LYS A 100 -17.10 12.39 -0.41
CA LYS A 100 -17.47 13.41 -1.38
C LYS A 100 -16.52 13.37 -2.58
N THR A 101 -17.09 13.35 -3.77
CA THR A 101 -16.31 13.54 -5.00
C THR A 101 -15.81 14.99 -5.07
N PRO A 102 -14.54 15.21 -5.44
CA PRO A 102 -14.03 16.56 -5.70
C PRO A 102 -14.85 17.23 -6.81
N SER A 103 -15.09 18.53 -6.67
CA SER A 103 -15.74 19.34 -7.71
C SER A 103 -14.89 19.39 -8.98
N ASP A 104 -15.53 19.35 -10.16
CA ASP A 104 -14.85 19.58 -11.44
C ASP A 104 -14.32 21.02 -11.51
N GLN A 105 -13.01 21.15 -11.71
CA GLN A 105 -12.31 22.43 -11.85
C GLN A 105 -12.05 22.78 -13.33
N GLY A 106 -12.60 22.01 -14.28
CA GLY A 106 -12.48 22.21 -15.71
C GLY A 106 -11.15 21.77 -16.34
N SER A 107 -10.09 21.64 -15.52
CA SER A 107 -8.81 21.02 -15.90
C SER A 107 -8.49 19.88 -14.94
N ALA A 108 -7.87 18.82 -15.45
CA ALA A 108 -7.60 17.61 -14.68
C ALA A 108 -6.23 17.00 -14.97
N ILE A 109 -5.80 16.12 -14.06
CA ILE A 109 -4.67 15.22 -14.24
C ILE A 109 -5.25 13.82 -14.39
N ALA A 110 -4.99 13.15 -15.51
CA ALA A 110 -5.45 11.79 -15.72
C ALA A 110 -4.57 10.82 -14.90
N VAL A 111 -5.20 9.91 -14.17
CA VAL A 111 -4.52 8.82 -13.45
C VAL A 111 -4.86 7.51 -14.14
N ILE A 112 -3.85 6.89 -14.77
CA ILE A 112 -4.00 5.65 -15.52
C ILE A 112 -3.27 4.54 -14.76
N PHE A 113 -3.89 3.38 -14.59
CA PHE A 113 -3.35 2.28 -13.79
C PHE A 113 -2.77 1.18 -14.70
N ALA A 114 -1.51 0.84 -14.46
CA ALA A 114 -0.87 -0.37 -14.98
C ALA A 114 -0.62 -1.31 -13.79
N ASN A 115 -1.64 -2.08 -13.41
CA ASN A 115 -1.64 -2.94 -12.23
C ASN A 115 -1.77 -4.42 -12.64
N GLY A 116 -0.72 -5.20 -12.41
CA GLY A 116 -0.65 -6.61 -12.82
C GLY A 116 0.40 -6.88 -13.90
N ALA A 117 0.47 -8.13 -14.36
CA ALA A 117 1.37 -8.51 -15.45
C ALA A 117 0.91 -7.89 -16.77
N ILE A 118 1.86 -7.53 -17.63
CA ILE A 118 1.57 -6.89 -18.92
C ILE A 118 1.38 -7.96 -19.99
N MET A 119 0.21 -7.96 -20.63
CA MET A 119 -0.21 -8.94 -21.63
C MET A 119 -0.51 -8.24 -22.95
N ASP A 120 -0.30 -8.95 -24.05
CA ASP A 120 -0.75 -8.49 -25.37
C ASP A 120 -2.29 -8.49 -25.45
N GLY A 121 -2.83 -7.57 -26.25
CA GLY A 121 -4.27 -7.41 -26.42
C GLY A 121 -4.92 -6.53 -25.35
N GLU A 122 -6.21 -6.78 -25.14
CA GLU A 122 -7.04 -6.04 -24.20
C GLU A 122 -6.87 -6.50 -22.75
N GLU A 123 -7.34 -5.67 -21.82
CA GLU A 123 -7.31 -5.94 -20.39
C GLU A 123 -8.07 -7.21 -20.03
N THR A 124 -7.46 -8.03 -19.16
CA THR A 124 -8.09 -9.21 -18.56
C THR A 124 -8.02 -9.10 -17.04
N PRO A 125 -8.93 -9.75 -16.28
CA PRO A 125 -8.97 -9.61 -14.83
C PRO A 125 -7.61 -9.85 -14.16
N GLY A 126 -7.10 -8.82 -13.47
CA GLY A 126 -5.83 -8.87 -12.75
C GLY A 126 -4.56 -8.65 -13.59
N ASN A 127 -4.69 -8.37 -14.89
CA ASN A 127 -3.56 -8.10 -15.79
C ASN A 127 -3.75 -6.77 -16.52
N VAL A 128 -2.64 -6.19 -16.96
CA VAL A 128 -2.60 -5.03 -17.82
C VAL A 128 -2.71 -5.49 -19.27
N GLY A 129 -3.70 -4.99 -20.01
CA GLY A 129 -3.75 -5.14 -21.47
C GLY A 129 -3.01 -4.00 -22.17
N GLY A 130 -2.09 -4.32 -23.07
CA GLY A 130 -1.34 -3.33 -23.86
C GLY A 130 -2.26 -2.36 -24.60
N ASP A 131 -3.26 -2.90 -25.31
CA ASP A 131 -4.16 -2.13 -26.17
C ASP A 131 -5.10 -1.24 -25.32
N THR A 132 -5.66 -1.79 -24.25
CA THR A 132 -6.56 -1.04 -23.34
C THR A 132 -5.83 0.11 -22.66
N THR A 133 -4.61 -0.13 -22.16
CA THR A 133 -3.83 0.91 -21.46
C THR A 133 -3.38 2.00 -22.43
N ALA A 134 -2.95 1.63 -23.65
CA ALA A 134 -2.57 2.57 -24.69
C ALA A 134 -3.76 3.42 -25.15
N ALA A 135 -4.96 2.83 -25.28
CA ALA A 135 -6.19 3.56 -25.57
C ALA A 135 -6.51 4.60 -24.48
N GLN A 136 -6.41 4.24 -23.19
CA GLN A 136 -6.60 5.17 -22.08
C GLN A 136 -5.60 6.35 -22.10
N ILE A 137 -4.34 6.06 -22.43
CA ILE A 137 -3.30 7.10 -22.57
C ILE A 137 -3.62 8.02 -23.75
N ARG A 138 -4.04 7.44 -24.88
CA ARG A 138 -4.43 8.19 -26.07
C ARG A 138 -5.63 9.10 -25.80
N ASP A 139 -6.64 8.62 -25.08
CA ASP A 139 -7.80 9.43 -24.69
C ASP A 139 -7.38 10.62 -23.81
N ALA A 140 -6.53 10.36 -22.80
CA ALA A 140 -5.98 11.41 -21.96
C ALA A 140 -5.11 12.42 -22.75
N ARG A 141 -4.36 11.96 -23.75
CA ARG A 141 -3.52 12.80 -24.62
C ARG A 141 -4.35 13.71 -25.51
N LEU A 142 -5.51 13.26 -25.97
CA LEU A 142 -6.38 13.99 -26.91
C LEU A 142 -7.43 14.86 -26.22
N ASP A 143 -7.65 14.70 -24.91
CA ASP A 143 -8.56 15.54 -24.15
C ASP A 143 -7.89 16.86 -23.72
N PRO A 144 -8.35 18.03 -24.23
CA PRO A 144 -7.78 19.33 -23.88
C PRO A 144 -7.97 19.72 -22.40
N LYS A 145 -8.87 19.06 -21.66
CA LYS A 145 -9.02 19.25 -20.21
C LYS A 145 -7.89 18.60 -19.43
N ILE A 146 -7.25 17.56 -19.97
CA ILE A 146 -6.15 16.87 -19.32
C ILE A 146 -4.86 17.67 -19.50
N LYS A 147 -4.25 18.06 -18.37
CA LYS A 147 -3.01 18.87 -18.36
C LYS A 147 -1.77 18.05 -18.03
N ALA A 148 -1.96 16.87 -17.46
CA ALA A 148 -0.89 15.91 -17.18
C ALA A 148 -1.45 14.49 -17.06
N ILE A 149 -0.58 13.51 -17.25
CA ILE A 149 -0.87 12.10 -17.05
C ILE A 149 0.05 11.57 -15.93
N VAL A 150 -0.54 10.87 -14.97
CA VAL A 150 0.16 10.05 -13.99
C VAL A 150 -0.12 8.60 -14.33
N LEU A 151 0.92 7.87 -14.73
CA LEU A 151 0.84 6.41 -14.87
C LEU A 151 1.20 5.76 -13.52
N ARG A 152 0.21 5.15 -12.88
CA ARG A 152 0.38 4.40 -11.64
C ARG A 152 0.75 2.95 -11.96
N VAL A 153 2.03 2.62 -11.84
CA VAL A 153 2.57 1.28 -12.14
C VAL A 153 2.71 0.43 -10.89
N ASN A 154 2.16 -0.77 -10.93
CA ASN A 154 2.39 -1.87 -10.00
C ASN A 154 2.42 -3.17 -10.80
N SER A 155 3.56 -3.45 -11.43
CA SER A 155 3.68 -4.52 -12.41
C SER A 155 5.02 -5.24 -12.28
N PRO A 156 5.05 -6.58 -12.39
CA PRO A 156 6.29 -7.33 -12.53
C PRO A 156 6.86 -7.29 -13.96
N GLY A 157 6.21 -6.58 -14.89
CA GLY A 157 6.50 -6.62 -16.33
C GLY A 157 5.64 -7.65 -17.06
N GLY A 158 6.12 -8.16 -18.20
CA GLY A 158 5.41 -9.12 -19.03
C GLY A 158 5.81 -9.03 -20.51
N SER A 159 4.82 -9.00 -21.40
CA SER A 159 5.03 -8.91 -22.85
C SER A 159 5.77 -7.64 -23.25
N VAL A 160 6.82 -7.81 -24.05
CA VAL A 160 7.65 -6.72 -24.57
C VAL A 160 6.87 -5.89 -25.61
N THR A 161 6.08 -6.54 -26.47
CA THR A 161 5.29 -5.86 -27.51
C THR A 161 4.19 -5.00 -26.89
N ALA A 162 3.43 -5.55 -25.95
CA ALA A 162 2.45 -4.77 -25.17
C ALA A 162 3.11 -3.61 -24.41
N SER A 163 4.29 -3.84 -23.81
CA SER A 163 5.03 -2.79 -23.11
C SER A 163 5.45 -1.66 -24.05
N GLU A 164 5.86 -1.99 -25.29
CA GLU A 164 6.25 -1.00 -26.28
C GLU A 164 5.06 -0.18 -26.78
N ILE A 165 3.90 -0.81 -27.00
CA ILE A 165 2.65 -0.12 -27.35
C ILE A 165 2.30 0.94 -26.29
N ILE A 166 2.37 0.57 -25.00
CA ILE A 166 2.12 1.51 -23.89
C ILE A 166 3.17 2.64 -23.89
N ARG A 167 4.46 2.29 -24.06
CA ARG A 167 5.58 3.25 -24.04
C ARG A 167 5.47 4.26 -25.19
N GLU A 168 5.04 3.83 -26.38
CA GLU A 168 4.84 4.68 -27.55
C GLU A 168 3.74 5.71 -27.30
N GLU A 169 2.57 5.32 -26.77
CA GLU A 169 1.50 6.28 -26.46
C GLU A 169 1.89 7.25 -25.33
N LEU A 170 2.62 6.79 -24.31
CA LEU A 170 3.18 7.70 -23.29
C LEU A 170 4.16 8.71 -23.89
N ALA A 171 5.01 8.28 -24.83
CA ALA A 171 5.95 9.16 -25.50
C ALA A 171 5.22 10.19 -26.39
N ALA A 172 4.16 9.77 -27.07
CA ALA A 172 3.30 10.66 -27.86
C ALA A 172 2.56 11.69 -26.97
N ALA A 173 2.28 11.36 -25.71
CA ALA A 173 1.64 12.27 -24.76
C ALA A 173 2.59 13.31 -24.15
N LYS A 174 3.90 13.17 -24.33
CA LYS A 174 4.86 14.19 -23.89
C LYS A 174 4.78 15.40 -24.83
N PRO A 175 4.81 16.63 -24.31
CA PRO A 175 4.94 17.81 -25.15
C PRO A 175 6.23 17.71 -26.00
N PRO A 176 6.24 18.26 -27.22
CA PRO A 176 7.42 18.23 -28.07
C PRO A 176 8.60 18.83 -27.31
N VAL A 177 9.68 18.06 -27.19
CA VAL A 177 10.96 18.58 -26.71
C VAL A 177 11.48 19.48 -27.83
N ASN A 178 11.29 20.79 -27.70
CA ASN A 178 11.98 21.74 -28.57
C ASN A 178 13.48 21.51 -28.40
N ARG A 179 14.11 20.92 -29.42
CA ARG A 179 15.57 20.91 -29.57
C ARG A 179 16.00 22.18 -30.28
#